data_AF-A0A8T0KZX5-F1
#
_entry.id   AF-A0A8T0KZX5-F1
#
_cell.length_a   1.000
_cell.length_b   1.000
_cell.length_c   1.000
_cell.angle_alpha   90.00
_cell.angle_beta   90.00
_cell.angle_gamma   90.00
#
_symmetry.space_group_name_H-M   'P 1'
#
loop_
_entity.id
_entity.type
_entity.pdbx_description
1 polymer ?
#
loop_
_entity_poly.entity_id
_entity_poly.type
_entity_poly.pdbx_seq_one_letter_code
_entity_poly.pdbx_strand_id
1 'polypeptide(L)'
;MDMYIRVKRSKTTYFIRCKASDKISDIKQKLQELVDQPTNNQRLILPGTGEVLEDSKTLADQKVENDAVVALTLRKDDNEFEEVNIVRPNDFYQARDADGASCWHDEIRNGSGNISPND
;
A
#
# COMPACT_ATOMS: atom_id res chain seq x y z
N MET A 1 16.09 3.96 -21.59
CA MET A 1 14.77 3.31 -21.52
C MET A 1 13.87 4.19 -20.68
N ASP A 2 12.75 4.63 -21.23
CA ASP A 2 11.71 5.34 -20.48
C ASP A 2 10.86 4.32 -19.74
N MET A 3 10.44 4.66 -18.52
CA MET A 3 9.52 3.90 -17.71
C MET A 3 8.44 4.80 -17.12
N TYR A 4 7.40 4.18 -16.59
CA TYR A 4 6.29 4.87 -15.95
C TYR A 4 6.13 4.33 -14.55
N ILE A 5 5.83 5.22 -13.59
CA ILE A 5 5.49 4.83 -12.22
C ILE A 5 4.09 5.33 -11.89
N ARG A 6 3.40 4.59 -11.03
CA ARG A 6 2.05 4.89 -10.57
C ARG A 6 2.11 5.47 -9.17
N VAL A 7 1.96 6.77 -9.08
CA VAL A 7 1.92 7.47 -7.79
C VAL A 7 0.48 7.51 -7.32
N LYS A 8 0.16 6.83 -6.22
CA LYS A 8 -1.18 6.74 -5.64
C LYS A 8 -1.31 7.64 -4.42
N ARG A 9 -2.39 8.41 -4.37
CA ARG A 9 -2.84 9.16 -3.20
C ARG A 9 -4.33 8.88 -2.97
N SER A 10 -4.68 8.14 -1.92
CA SER A 10 -6.06 7.77 -1.62
C SER A 10 -6.74 7.07 -2.80
N LYS A 11 -7.64 7.77 -3.52
CA LYS A 11 -8.37 7.28 -4.69
C LYS A 11 -7.79 7.76 -6.02
N THR A 12 -6.81 8.66 -6.00
CA THR A 12 -6.20 9.26 -7.20
C THR A 12 -4.91 8.54 -7.56
N THR A 13 -4.69 8.32 -8.85
CA THR A 13 -3.45 7.75 -9.39
C THR A 13 -2.86 8.68 -10.44
N TYR A 14 -1.58 9.05 -10.28
CA TYR A 14 -0.80 9.84 -11.22
C TYR A 14 0.18 8.94 -11.96
N PHE A 15 0.31 9.14 -13.27
CA PHE A 15 1.25 8.41 -14.12
C PHE A 15 2.43 9.32 -14.44
N ILE A 16 3.60 9.03 -13.84
CA ILE A 16 4.80 9.85 -14.04
C ILE A 16 5.77 9.12 -14.97
N ARG A 17 6.15 9.77 -16.06
CA ARG A 17 7.15 9.26 -17.02
C ARG A 17 8.55 9.64 -16.56
N CYS A 18 9.39 8.65 -16.26
CA CYS A 18 10.75 8.82 -15.76
C CYS A 18 11.68 7.70 -16.27
N LYS A 19 12.94 7.73 -15.89
CA LYS A 19 13.96 6.72 -16.19
C LYS A 19 14.47 6.13 -14.89
N ALA A 20 14.99 4.90 -14.92
CA ALA A 20 15.57 4.27 -13.73
C ALA A 20 16.72 5.09 -13.10
N SER A 21 17.39 5.92 -13.91
CA SER A 21 18.45 6.84 -13.48
C SER A 21 17.95 8.17 -12.89
N ASP A 22 16.66 8.50 -13.01
CA ASP A 22 16.11 9.72 -12.41
C ASP A 22 16.09 9.60 -10.88
N LYS A 23 16.27 10.75 -10.22
CA LYS A 23 16.22 10.84 -8.76
C LYS A 23 14.79 11.02 -8.27
N ILE A 24 14.57 10.67 -7.02
CA ILE A 24 13.28 10.90 -6.35
C ILE A 24 12.93 12.40 -6.30
N SER A 25 13.93 13.29 -6.21
CA SER A 25 13.72 14.74 -6.27
C SER A 25 13.03 15.18 -7.57
N ASP A 26 13.47 14.67 -8.72
CA ASP A 26 12.86 14.97 -10.03
C ASP A 26 11.38 14.51 -10.08
N ILE A 27 11.06 13.38 -9.45
CA ILE A 27 9.68 12.87 -9.38
C ILE A 27 8.79 13.80 -8.57
N LYS A 28 9.27 14.25 -7.40
CA LYS A 28 8.54 15.19 -6.55
C LYS A 28 8.30 16.51 -7.29
N GLN A 29 9.27 16.98 -8.07
CA GLN A 29 9.11 18.19 -8.86
C GLN A 29 8.01 18.05 -9.92
N LYS A 30 7.96 16.92 -10.63
CA LYS A 30 6.85 16.64 -11.57
C LYS A 30 5.50 16.55 -10.87
N LEU A 31 5.48 15.98 -9.66
CA LEU A 31 4.26 15.90 -8.85
C LEU A 31 3.83 17.28 -8.34
N GLN A 32 4.75 18.19 -8.01
CA GLN A 32 4.43 19.55 -7.57
C GLN A 32 3.52 20.26 -8.56
N GLU A 33 3.79 20.14 -9.86
CA GLU A 33 2.96 20.73 -10.92
C GLU A 33 1.58 20.06 -11.05
N LEU A 34 1.45 18.80 -10.64
CA LEU A 34 0.21 18.03 -10.75
C LEU A 34 -0.70 18.15 -9.52
N VAL A 35 -0.10 18.25 -8.33
CA VAL A 35 -0.83 18.32 -7.05
C VAL A 35 -0.87 19.73 -6.46
N ASP A 36 -0.18 20.69 -7.07
CA ASP A 36 -0.07 22.08 -6.62
C ASP A 36 0.45 22.18 -5.16
N GLN A 37 1.42 21.33 -4.83
CA GLN A 37 2.00 21.24 -3.48
C GLN A 37 3.53 21.25 -3.55
N PRO A 38 4.21 21.99 -2.67
CA PRO A 38 5.66 22.08 -2.69
C PRO A 38 6.29 20.71 -2.41
N THR A 39 7.40 20.39 -3.08
CA THR A 39 8.15 19.14 -2.91
C THR A 39 8.50 18.82 -1.46
N ASN A 40 8.65 19.84 -0.61
CA ASN A 40 8.93 19.68 0.83
C ASN A 40 7.73 19.12 1.62
N ASN A 41 6.50 19.36 1.15
CA ASN A 41 5.29 18.82 1.75
C ASN A 41 4.93 17.44 1.20
N GLN A 42 5.72 16.91 0.26
CA GLN A 42 5.48 15.63 -0.39
C GLN A 42 6.37 14.54 0.18
N ARG A 43 5.75 13.44 0.61
CA ARG A 43 6.44 12.23 1.05
C ARG A 43 6.05 11.07 0.16
N LEU A 44 7.05 10.45 -0.45
CA LEU A 44 6.89 9.28 -1.30
C LEU A 44 7.27 8.04 -0.52
N ILE A 45 6.44 7.00 -0.59
CA ILE A 45 6.61 5.77 0.20
C ILE A 45 6.40 4.57 -0.71
N LEU A 46 7.24 3.55 -0.61
CA LEU A 46 7.03 2.31 -1.32
C LEU A 46 6.06 1.41 -0.54
N PRO A 47 4.82 1.18 -0.99
CA PRO A 47 3.89 0.27 -0.31
C PRO A 47 4.41 -1.16 -0.17
N GLY A 48 5.27 -1.61 -1.08
CA GLY A 48 5.83 -2.97 -1.04
C GLY A 48 6.70 -3.20 0.20
N THR A 49 7.58 -2.25 0.50
CA THR A 49 8.57 -2.35 1.60
C THR A 49 8.17 -1.51 2.82
N GLY A 50 7.25 -0.55 2.67
CA GLY A 50 6.92 0.46 3.68
C GLY A 50 7.99 1.56 3.83
N GLU A 51 9.00 1.58 2.97
CA GLU A 51 10.15 2.48 3.07
C GLU A 51 9.85 3.85 2.44
N VAL A 52 10.27 4.92 3.11
CA VAL A 52 10.18 6.29 2.61
C VAL A 52 11.28 6.52 1.58
N LEU A 53 10.91 6.98 0.39
CA LEU A 53 11.85 7.29 -0.68
C LEU A 53 12.61 8.59 -0.38
N GLU A 54 13.94 8.51 -0.38
CA GLU A 54 14.83 9.65 -0.18
C GLU A 54 15.14 10.38 -1.50
N ASP A 55 15.13 11.72 -1.48
CA ASP A 55 15.42 12.57 -2.65
C ASP A 55 16.81 12.33 -3.26
N SER A 56 17.76 11.88 -2.44
CA SER A 56 19.14 11.64 -2.82
C SER A 56 19.33 10.34 -3.60
N LYS A 57 18.36 9.42 -3.54
CA LYS A 57 18.43 8.12 -4.21
C LYS A 57 17.79 8.16 -5.61
N THR A 58 18.18 7.20 -6.45
CA THR A 58 17.59 7.01 -7.79
C THR A 58 16.47 5.98 -7.74
N LEU A 59 15.60 6.00 -8.74
CA LEU A 59 14.55 4.98 -8.87
C LEU A 59 15.12 3.56 -8.94
N ALA A 60 16.25 3.37 -9.63
CA ALA A 60 16.96 2.10 -9.68
C ALA A 60 17.48 1.63 -8.31
N ASP A 61 18.07 2.55 -7.53
CA ASP A 61 18.59 2.26 -6.19
C ASP A 61 17.48 1.83 -5.22
N GLN A 62 16.31 2.45 -5.37
CA GLN A 62 15.10 2.14 -4.61
C GLN A 62 14.32 0.93 -5.16
N LYS A 63 14.90 0.20 -6.12
CA LYS A 63 14.30 -0.97 -6.77
C LYS A 63 12.91 -0.68 -7.37
N VAL A 64 12.73 0.54 -7.88
CA VAL A 64 11.49 0.96 -8.53
C VAL A 64 11.54 0.51 -9.98
N GLU A 65 10.73 -0.50 -10.29
CA GLU A 65 10.58 -1.05 -11.65
C GLU A 65 9.57 -0.25 -12.48
N ASN A 66 9.45 -0.62 -13.76
CA ASN A 66 8.38 -0.10 -14.59
C ASN A 66 7.01 -0.50 -14.02
N ASP A 67 6.05 0.42 -14.09
CA ASP A 67 4.70 0.26 -13.55
C ASP A 67 4.64 0.10 -12.01
N ALA A 68 5.75 0.34 -11.30
CA ALA A 68 5.78 0.29 -9.85
C ALA A 68 4.79 1.27 -9.20
N VAL A 69 4.24 0.87 -8.06
CA VAL A 69 3.28 1.66 -7.28
C VAL A 69 4.01 2.37 -6.15
N VAL A 70 3.86 3.70 -6.07
CA VAL A 70 4.42 4.55 -5.03
C VAL A 70 3.28 5.29 -4.33
N ALA A 71 3.29 5.35 -3.01
CA ALA A 71 2.36 6.16 -2.24
C ALA A 71 2.84 7.61 -2.20
N LEU A 72 1.91 8.55 -2.35
CA LEU A 72 2.14 9.95 -2.05
C LEU A 72 1.31 10.35 -0.83
N THR A 73 1.99 10.87 0.20
CA THR A 73 1.35 11.60 1.28
C THR A 73 1.77 13.06 1.27
N LEU A 74 0.83 13.90 1.65
CA LEU A 74 1.00 15.34 1.71
C LEU A 74 0.84 15.81 3.15
N ARG A 75 1.62 16.81 3.55
CA ARG A 75 1.40 17.54 4.78
C ARG A 75 0.34 18.61 4.54
N LYS A 76 -0.77 18.57 5.29
CA LYS A 76 -1.75 19.66 5.26
C LYS A 76 -1.28 20.83 6.13
N ASP A 77 -1.78 22.02 5.83
CA ASP A 77 -1.49 23.27 6.56
C ASP A 77 -1.80 23.20 8.07
N ASP A 78 -2.63 22.23 8.49
CA ASP A 78 -2.95 21.93 9.89
C ASP A 78 -1.87 21.08 10.62
N ASN A 79 -0.64 21.06 10.09
CA ASN A 79 0.52 20.42 10.70
C ASN A 79 0.46 18.87 10.81
N GLU A 80 -0.63 18.22 10.37
CA GLU A 80 -0.74 16.76 10.24
C GLU A 80 -0.51 16.27 8.80
N PHE A 81 0.23 15.17 8.67
CA PHE A 81 0.34 14.45 7.41
C PHE A 81 -0.93 13.63 7.19
N GLU A 82 -1.44 13.61 5.95
CA GLU A 82 -2.51 12.68 5.61
C GLU A 82 -2.04 11.23 5.80
N GLU A 83 -2.93 10.40 6.35
CA GLU A 83 -2.68 8.97 6.49
C GLU A 83 -2.42 8.33 5.12
N VAL A 84 -1.46 7.40 5.07
CA VAL A 84 -1.09 6.64 3.88
C VAL A 84 -2.23 5.67 3.51
N ASN A 85 -3.30 6.17 2.90
CA ASN A 85 -4.38 5.31 2.40
C ASN A 85 -4.09 4.94 0.94
N ILE A 86 -3.42 3.80 0.73
CA ILE A 86 -3.21 3.25 -0.61
C ILE A 86 -4.19 2.11 -0.77
N VAL A 87 -5.32 2.36 -1.44
CA VAL A 87 -6.25 1.28 -1.79
C VAL A 87 -5.52 0.32 -2.73
N ARG A 88 -5.12 -0.83 -2.19
CA ARG A 88 -4.51 -1.91 -2.97
C ARG A 88 -5.65 -2.63 -3.68
N PRO A 89 -5.49 -3.02 -4.96
CA PRO A 89 -6.51 -3.82 -5.64
C PRO A 89 -6.84 -5.13 -4.91
N ASN A 90 -5.90 -5.67 -4.11
CA ASN A 90 -6.13 -6.85 -3.26
C ASN A 90 -6.91 -6.56 -1.96
N ASP A 91 -7.01 -5.30 -1.54
CA ASP A 91 -7.81 -4.87 -0.38
C ASP A 91 -9.31 -5.11 -0.64
N PHE A 92 -9.72 -4.93 -1.89
CA PHE A 92 -11.08 -5.20 -2.36
C PHE A 92 -11.45 -6.71 -2.32
N TYR A 93 -10.46 -7.60 -2.33
CA TYR A 93 -10.69 -9.06 -2.29
C TYR A 93 -10.77 -9.61 -0.85
N GLN A 94 -10.15 -8.96 0.14
CA GLN A 94 -10.22 -9.42 1.54
C GLN A 94 -11.55 -9.07 2.23
N ALA A 95 -12.34 -8.15 1.66
CA ALA A 95 -13.65 -7.79 2.20
C ALA A 95 -14.75 -8.84 1.91
N ARG A 96 -14.46 -9.93 1.19
CA ARG A 96 -15.42 -11.03 0.94
C ARG A 96 -15.19 -12.27 1.79
N ASP A 97 -14.11 -12.32 2.57
CA ASP A 97 -13.71 -13.49 3.36
C ASP A 97 -13.49 -13.12 4.84
N ALA A 98 -14.42 -12.38 5.44
CA ALA A 98 -14.47 -12.15 6.90
C ALA A 98 -15.80 -12.57 7.55
N ASP A 99 -16.68 -13.27 6.81
CA ASP A 99 -17.94 -13.84 7.30
C ASP A 99 -18.06 -15.35 7.03
N GLY A 100 -16.92 -16.08 6.97
CA GLY A 100 -16.95 -17.50 6.57
C GLY A 100 -15.89 -18.43 7.18
N ALA A 101 -15.09 -17.98 8.15
CA ALA A 101 -14.01 -18.81 8.70
C ALA A 101 -14.04 -18.89 10.24
N SER A 102 -15.18 -19.30 10.79
CA SER A 102 -15.30 -19.65 12.20
C SER A 102 -16.32 -20.78 12.38
N CYS A 103 -16.00 -21.98 11.92
CA CYS A 103 -16.80 -23.16 12.31
C CYS A 103 -16.11 -24.53 12.18
N TRP A 104 -14.81 -24.67 12.47
CA TRP A 104 -14.22 -25.99 12.78
C TRP A 104 -13.08 -25.87 13.79
N HIS A 105 -13.37 -25.29 14.97
CA HIS A 105 -12.68 -25.69 16.20
C HIS A 105 -13.62 -25.51 17.38
N ASP A 106 -13.82 -26.63 18.07
CA ASP A 106 -14.41 -26.84 19.39
C ASP A 106 -15.86 -26.45 19.65
N GLU A 107 -16.73 -27.46 19.80
CA GLU A 107 -17.19 -27.91 21.12
C GLU A 107 -18.39 -28.86 20.98
N ILE A 108 -18.22 -30.15 21.31
CA ILE A 108 -19.26 -30.93 22.02
C ILE A 108 -18.54 -31.83 23.04
N ARG A 109 -18.34 -31.29 24.25
CA ARG A 109 -18.14 -32.08 25.46
C ARG A 109 -19.38 -31.91 26.34
N ASN A 110 -20.17 -32.99 26.47
CA ASN A 110 -21.09 -33.39 27.55
C ASN A 110 -22.26 -34.17 26.92
N GLY A 111 -22.70 -35.34 27.37
CA GLY A 111 -22.40 -36.18 28.51
C GLY A 111 -23.46 -37.31 28.54
N SER A 112 -23.13 -38.42 29.20
CA SER A 112 -24.06 -39.43 29.74
C SER A 112 -24.88 -40.30 28.78
N GLY A 113 -24.58 -41.61 28.77
CA GLY A 113 -25.44 -42.62 28.16
C GLY A 113 -24.86 -44.04 28.27
N ASN A 114 -25.31 -44.77 29.29
CA ASN A 114 -25.20 -46.21 29.49
C ASN A 114 -25.32 -47.06 28.19
N ILE A 115 -24.61 -48.18 28.11
CA ILE A 115 -25.11 -49.56 27.90
C ILE A 115 -23.94 -50.49 27.49
N SER A 116 -23.65 -51.47 28.34
CA SER A 116 -22.82 -52.65 28.05
C SER A 116 -23.45 -53.53 26.98
N PRO A 117 -22.68 -54.32 26.21
CA PRO A 117 -23.17 -55.57 25.67
C PRO A 117 -22.53 -56.75 26.40
N ASN A 118 -23.36 -57.47 27.16
CA ASN A 118 -23.23 -58.91 27.35
C ASN A 118 -24.16 -59.55 26.31
N ASP A 119 -23.60 -60.28 25.35
CA ASP A 119 -23.92 -61.68 24.98
C ASP A 119 -22.96 -62.11 23.86
#